data_AF-A0A9E0FPW1-F1
#
_entry.id   AF-A0A9E0FPW1-F1
#
_cell.length_a   1.000
_cell.length_b   1.000
_cell.length_c   1.000
_cell.angle_alpha   90.00
_cell.angle_beta   90.00
_cell.angle_gamma   90.00
#
_symmetry.space_group_name_H-M   'P 1'
#
loop_
_entity.id
_entity.type
_entity.pdbx_description
1 polymer ?
#
loop_
_entity_poly.entity_id
_entity_poly.type
_entity_poly.pdbx_seq_one_letter_code
_entity_poly.pdbx_strand_id
1 'polypeptide(L)'
;MSDKPVPHRPGQGATAARLAEILRVDHAGEMAAVQIYRGQRAVLGASMGHERITGQLAEMEGHEAVHLARFDALLTDHGVRPTAMTPVWRLAAFALGAGTALLGEKAAHACTEAVEDVIEQHYAG
;
A
#
# COMPACT_ATOMS: atom_id res chain seq x y z
N MET A 1 12.81 -44.81 3.15
CA MET A 1 11.76 -44.03 2.46
C MET A 1 11.20 -43.09 3.51
N SER A 2 11.33 -41.77 3.31
CA SER A 2 11.01 -40.76 4.32
C SER A 2 9.51 -40.54 4.36
N ASP A 3 8.90 -40.90 5.49
CA ASP A 3 7.47 -40.80 5.76
C ASP A 3 7.10 -39.35 6.12
N LYS A 4 7.20 -38.44 5.14
CA LYS A 4 6.79 -37.04 5.33
C LYS A 4 5.26 -36.97 5.24
N PRO A 5 4.56 -36.43 6.25
CA PRO A 5 3.12 -36.27 6.19
C PRO A 5 2.76 -35.40 5.00
N VAL A 6 1.89 -35.92 4.14
CA VAL A 6 1.34 -35.17 3.00
C VAL A 6 0.54 -34.00 3.58
N PRO A 7 0.81 -32.74 3.17
CA PRO A 7 0.06 -31.58 3.65
C PRO A 7 -1.44 -31.81 3.42
N HIS A 8 -2.27 -31.39 4.37
CA HIS A 8 -3.71 -31.46 4.20
C HIS A 8 -4.13 -30.72 2.92
N ARG A 9 -4.87 -31.42 2.05
CA ARG A 9 -5.46 -30.81 0.86
C ARG A 9 -6.37 -29.68 1.34
N PRO A 10 -6.27 -28.46 0.77
CA PRO A 10 -7.15 -27.36 1.14
C PRO A 10 -8.61 -27.81 0.97
N GLY A 11 -9.44 -27.60 2.00
CA GLY A 11 -10.88 -27.89 1.92
C GLY A 11 -11.55 -27.07 0.81
N GLN A 12 -12.74 -27.49 0.36
CA GLN A 12 -13.51 -26.72 -0.63
C GLN A 12 -13.71 -25.28 -0.11
N GLY A 13 -13.20 -24.30 -0.87
CA GLY A 13 -13.24 -22.87 -0.50
C GLY A 13 -11.95 -22.29 0.09
N ALA A 14 -10.96 -23.10 0.46
CA ALA A 14 -9.69 -22.61 1.02
C ALA A 14 -8.91 -21.74 0.01
N THR A 15 -8.95 -22.06 -1.28
CA THR A 15 -8.35 -21.22 -2.33
C THR A 15 -9.05 -19.87 -2.48
N ALA A 16 -10.38 -19.84 -2.35
CA ALA A 16 -11.15 -18.60 -2.43
C ALA A 16 -10.95 -17.73 -1.18
N ALA A 17 -10.86 -18.34 0.00
CA ALA A 17 -10.51 -17.65 1.24
C ALA A 17 -9.10 -17.04 1.16
N ARG A 18 -8.14 -17.81 0.64
CA ARG A 18 -6.76 -17.33 0.45
C ARG A 18 -6.69 -16.20 -0.58
N LEU A 19 -7.42 -16.29 -1.68
CA LEU A 19 -7.53 -15.21 -2.65
C LEU A 19 -8.12 -13.93 -2.01
N ALA A 20 -9.17 -14.07 -1.20
CA ALA A 20 -9.78 -12.94 -0.51
C ALA A 20 -8.84 -12.28 0.52
N GLU A 21 -7.95 -13.04 1.15
CA GLU A 21 -6.90 -12.48 2.01
C GLU A 21 -5.91 -11.65 1.20
N ILE A 22 -5.37 -12.21 0.12
CA ILE A 22 -4.39 -11.56 -0.76
C ILE A 22 -4.98 -10.25 -1.29
N LEU A 23 -6.16 -10.30 -1.90
CA LEU A 23 -6.81 -9.11 -2.46
C LEU A 23 -7.05 -8.00 -1.41
N ARG A 24 -7.35 -8.34 -0.16
CA ARG A 24 -7.51 -7.34 0.89
C ARG A 24 -6.19 -6.72 1.33
N VAL A 25 -5.12 -7.51 1.40
CA VAL A 25 -3.78 -7.04 1.76
C VAL A 25 -3.26 -6.11 0.68
N ASP A 26 -3.30 -6.54 -0.58
CA ASP A 26 -2.81 -5.75 -1.72
C ASP A 26 -3.59 -4.45 -1.84
N HIS A 27 -4.93 -4.51 -1.84
CA HIS A 27 -5.77 -3.31 -1.86
C HIS A 27 -5.45 -2.35 -0.70
N ALA A 28 -5.22 -2.86 0.52
CA ALA A 28 -4.87 -2.03 1.66
C ALA A 28 -3.49 -1.37 1.48
N GLY A 29 -2.53 -2.08 0.88
CA GLY A 29 -1.22 -1.57 0.51
C GLY A 29 -1.32 -0.41 -0.49
N GLU A 30 -2.00 -0.62 -1.62
CA GLU A 30 -2.16 0.42 -2.65
C GLU A 30 -2.88 1.66 -2.09
N MET A 31 -3.91 1.45 -1.29
CA MET A 31 -4.63 2.53 -0.64
C MET A 31 -3.71 3.32 0.30
N ALA A 32 -2.88 2.64 1.09
CA ALA A 32 -1.96 3.29 2.01
C ALA A 32 -0.91 4.10 1.24
N ALA A 33 -0.33 3.55 0.17
CA ALA A 33 0.65 4.23 -0.67
C ALA A 33 0.08 5.55 -1.24
N VAL A 34 -1.13 5.50 -1.83
CA VAL A 34 -1.83 6.71 -2.30
C VAL A 34 -2.01 7.74 -1.18
N GLN A 35 -2.41 7.31 0.03
CA GLN A 35 -2.61 8.26 1.14
C GLN A 35 -1.29 8.82 1.69
N ILE A 36 -0.21 8.04 1.72
CA ILE A 36 1.12 8.50 2.15
C ILE A 36 1.63 9.59 1.22
N TYR A 37 1.60 9.35 -0.10
CA TYR A 37 2.04 10.36 -1.08
C TYR A 37 1.19 11.63 -1.02
N ARG A 38 -0.14 11.49 -0.85
CA ARG A 38 -1.02 12.63 -0.59
C ARG A 38 -0.64 13.41 0.66
N GLY A 39 -0.33 12.72 1.76
CA GLY A 39 0.11 13.32 3.02
C GLY A 39 1.41 14.11 2.86
N GLN A 40 2.40 13.51 2.19
CA GLN A 40 3.68 14.16 1.92
C GLN A 40 3.51 15.40 1.04
N ARG A 41 2.71 15.30 -0.04
CA ARG A 41 2.41 16.44 -0.92
C ARG A 41 1.68 17.57 -0.21
N ALA A 42 0.76 17.26 0.70
CA ALA A 42 0.01 18.27 1.46
C ALA A 42 0.94 19.16 2.30
N VAL A 43 2.08 18.62 2.74
CA VAL A 43 3.07 19.35 3.54
C VAL A 43 4.12 20.02 2.66
N LEU A 44 4.76 19.27 1.76
CA LEU A 44 5.86 19.78 0.93
C LEU A 44 5.37 20.78 -0.12
N GLY A 45 4.16 20.61 -0.64
CA GLY A 45 3.56 21.52 -1.60
C GLY A 45 3.22 22.91 -1.04
N ALA A 46 3.23 23.07 0.29
CA ALA A 46 3.03 24.37 0.94
C ALA A 46 4.32 25.21 1.05
N SER A 47 5.49 24.62 0.73
CA SER A 47 6.80 25.26 0.90
C SER A 47 7.47 25.54 -0.46
N MET A 48 7.95 26.77 -0.65
CA MET A 48 8.73 27.15 -1.84
C MET A 48 10.01 26.31 -1.95
N GLY A 49 10.37 25.86 -3.15
CA GLY A 49 11.60 25.10 -3.41
C GLY A 49 11.46 23.57 -3.42
N HIS A 50 10.26 23.03 -3.17
CA HIS A 50 9.99 21.59 -3.21
C HIS A 50 9.17 21.16 -4.44
N GLU A 51 9.14 21.99 -5.50
CA GLU A 51 8.30 21.76 -6.68
C GLU A 51 8.67 20.45 -7.39
N ARG A 52 9.97 20.14 -7.48
CA ARG A 52 10.46 18.89 -8.08
C ARG A 52 9.97 17.66 -7.33
N ILE A 53 10.16 17.62 -6.01
CA ILE A 53 9.76 16.48 -5.17
C ILE A 53 8.24 16.34 -5.15
N THR A 54 7.51 17.46 -5.03
CA THR A 54 6.04 17.45 -5.07
C THR A 54 5.51 16.94 -6.42
N GLY A 55 6.19 17.26 -7.53
CA GLY A 55 5.88 16.71 -8.85
C GLY A 55 6.09 15.21 -8.93
N GLN A 56 7.22 14.70 -8.42
CA GLN A 56 7.51 13.26 -8.37
C GLN A 56 6.48 12.51 -7.52
N LEU A 57 6.15 13.03 -6.33
CA LEU A 57 5.13 12.44 -5.47
C LEU A 57 3.74 12.43 -6.14
N ALA A 58 3.43 13.42 -6.97
CA ALA A 58 2.16 13.46 -7.70
C ALA A 58 2.09 12.37 -8.78
N GLU A 59 3.21 12.12 -9.46
CA GLU A 59 3.33 11.04 -10.44
C GLU A 59 3.21 9.66 -9.77
N MET A 60 3.94 9.44 -8.67
CA MET A 60 3.88 8.20 -7.90
C MET A 60 2.48 7.94 -7.34
N GLU A 61 1.83 8.96 -6.75
CA GLU A 61 0.43 8.86 -6.34
C GLU A 61 -0.49 8.45 -7.51
N GLY A 62 -0.23 8.97 -8.71
CA GLY A 62 -0.96 8.61 -9.92
C GLY A 62 -0.81 7.14 -10.29
N HIS A 63 0.42 6.59 -10.21
CA HIS A 63 0.67 5.17 -10.46
C HIS A 63 -0.07 4.28 -9.46
N GLU A 64 0.04 4.56 -8.16
CA GLU A 64 -0.65 3.75 -7.15
C GLU A 64 -2.17 3.91 -7.19
N ALA A 65 -2.69 5.05 -7.65
CA ALA A 65 -4.12 5.22 -7.86
C ALA A 65 -4.64 4.29 -8.97
N VAL A 66 -3.83 4.01 -10.01
CA VAL A 66 -4.17 3.03 -11.05
C VAL A 66 -4.15 1.62 -10.48
N HIS A 67 -3.15 1.27 -9.67
CA HIS A 67 -3.09 -0.04 -8.99
C HIS A 67 -4.27 -0.23 -8.05
N LEU A 68 -4.59 0.76 -7.21
CA LEU A 68 -5.73 0.73 -6.31
C LEU A 68 -7.04 0.51 -7.08
N ALA A 69 -7.25 1.24 -8.19
CA ALA A 69 -8.43 1.06 -9.03
C ALA A 69 -8.50 -0.37 -9.62
N ARG A 70 -7.36 -0.96 -9.96
CA ARG A 70 -7.30 -2.36 -10.41
C ARG A 70 -7.71 -3.32 -9.30
N PHE A 71 -7.23 -3.13 -8.08
CA PHE A 71 -7.62 -3.97 -6.95
C PHE A 71 -9.08 -3.76 -6.51
N ASP A 72 -9.62 -2.56 -6.60
CA ASP A 72 -11.06 -2.29 -6.41
C ASP A 72 -11.92 -3.11 -7.37
N ALA A 73 -11.51 -3.17 -8.64
CA ALA A 73 -12.18 -4.01 -9.64
C ALA A 73 -12.08 -5.50 -9.28
N LEU A 74 -10.89 -5.98 -8.90
CA LEU A 74 -10.69 -7.38 -8.51
C LEU A 74 -11.49 -7.77 -7.25
N LEU A 75 -11.55 -6.90 -6.25
CA LEU A 75 -12.39 -7.09 -5.07
C LEU A 75 -13.87 -7.25 -5.47
N THR A 76 -14.33 -6.40 -6.39
CA THR A 76 -15.70 -6.46 -6.91
C THR A 76 -15.95 -7.76 -7.70
N ASP A 77 -15.07 -8.11 -8.64
CA ASP A 77 -15.17 -9.30 -9.49
C ASP A 77 -15.19 -10.60 -8.67
N HIS A 78 -14.46 -10.63 -7.55
CA HIS A 78 -14.40 -11.78 -6.65
C HIS A 78 -15.39 -11.73 -5.48
N GLY A 79 -16.23 -10.69 -5.38
CA GLY A 79 -17.19 -10.53 -4.28
C GLY A 79 -16.53 -10.36 -2.91
N VAL A 80 -15.30 -9.86 -2.88
CA VAL A 80 -14.50 -9.66 -1.67
C VAL A 80 -14.68 -8.22 -1.20
N ARG A 81 -15.09 -8.05 0.06
CA ARG A 81 -15.16 -6.71 0.66
C ARG A 81 -13.76 -6.26 1.11
N PRO A 82 -13.40 -4.97 0.98
CA PRO A 82 -12.22 -4.41 1.61
C PRO A 82 -12.21 -4.66 3.13
N THR A 83 -11.05 -4.47 3.76
CA THR A 83 -10.96 -4.58 5.22
C THR A 83 -11.88 -3.56 5.92
N ALA A 84 -12.52 -3.97 7.02
CA ALA A 84 -13.43 -3.08 7.77
C ALA A 84 -12.71 -1.84 8.33
N MET A 85 -11.41 -1.96 8.58
CA MET A 85 -10.57 -0.88 9.11
C MET A 85 -10.05 0.08 8.03
N THR A 86 -10.42 -0.08 6.76
CA THR A 86 -9.96 0.80 5.65
C THR A 86 -10.06 2.31 5.99
N PRO A 87 -11.13 2.82 6.62
CA PRO A 87 -11.19 4.25 6.98
C PRO A 87 -10.10 4.67 7.98
N VAL A 88 -9.79 3.82 8.96
CA VAL A 88 -8.75 4.05 9.96
C VAL A 88 -7.38 4.03 9.29
N TRP A 89 -7.14 3.03 8.43
CA TRP A 89 -5.88 2.90 7.71
C TRP A 89 -5.62 4.06 6.74
N ARG A 90 -6.66 4.55 6.05
CA ARG A 90 -6.55 5.75 5.20
C ARG A 90 -6.05 6.95 5.99
N LEU A 91 -6.64 7.19 7.16
CA LEU A 91 -6.25 8.31 8.01
C LEU A 91 -4.83 8.13 8.56
N ALA A 92 -4.49 6.92 9.02
CA ALA A 92 -3.17 6.62 9.55
C ALA A 92 -2.07 6.78 8.49
N ALA A 93 -2.29 6.28 7.27
CA ALA A 93 -1.36 6.39 6.16
C ALA A 93 -1.15 7.85 5.74
N PHE A 94 -2.22 8.64 5.65
CA PHE A 94 -2.10 10.08 5.38
C PHE A 94 -1.33 10.79 6.49
N ALA A 95 -1.68 10.53 7.75
CA ALA A 95 -1.01 11.14 8.90
C ALA A 95 0.48 10.77 8.97
N LEU A 96 0.83 9.53 8.59
CA LEU A 96 2.21 9.08 8.48
C LEU A 96 2.96 9.87 7.40
N GLY A 97 2.40 9.98 6.19
CA GLY A 97 3.02 10.73 5.10
C GLY A 97 3.17 12.22 5.40
N ALA A 98 2.15 12.85 5.99
CA ALA A 98 2.22 14.24 6.43
C ALA A 98 3.24 14.41 7.56
N GLY A 99 3.22 13.53 8.56
CA GLY A 99 4.13 13.56 9.69
C GLY A 99 5.59 13.45 9.28
N THR A 100 5.92 12.54 8.35
CA THR A 100 7.30 12.35 7.87
C THR A 100 7.78 13.53 7.05
N ALA A 101 6.91 14.13 6.23
CA ALA A 101 7.21 15.37 5.51
C ALA A 101 7.44 16.58 6.44
N LEU A 102 6.71 16.67 7.56
CA LEU A 102 6.88 17.74 8.56
C LEU A 102 8.22 17.65 9.30
N LEU A 103 8.81 16.46 9.40
CA LEU A 103 10.13 16.26 10.03
C LEU A 103 11.31 16.68 9.12
N GLY A 104 11.02 17.17 7.91
CA GLY A 104 11.98 17.75 6.97
C GLY A 104 12.29 16.85 5.77
N GLU A 105 12.86 17.46 4.72
CA GLU A 105 13.14 16.81 3.42
C GLU A 105 13.95 15.50 3.56
N LYS A 106 14.93 15.46 4.48
CA LYS A 106 15.71 14.25 4.77
C LYS A 106 14.92 13.15 5.45
N ALA A 107 13.96 13.50 6.31
CA ALA A 107 13.08 12.52 6.96
C ALA A 107 12.03 11.98 5.97
N ALA A 108 11.56 12.81 5.04
CA ALA A 108 10.71 12.39 3.93
C ALA A 108 11.44 11.41 2.98
N HIS A 109 12.71 11.70 2.64
CA HIS A 109 13.53 10.79 1.84
C HIS A 109 13.82 9.46 2.55
N ALA A 110 14.22 9.49 3.82
CA ALA A 110 14.46 8.26 4.59
C ALA A 110 13.18 7.43 4.80
N CYS A 111 12.01 8.08 4.93
CA CYS A 111 10.73 7.38 4.98
C CYS A 111 10.36 6.75 3.63
N THR A 112 10.71 7.39 2.52
CA THR A 112 10.46 6.84 1.17
C THR A 112 11.33 5.61 0.94
N GLU A 113 12.63 5.71 1.26
CA GLU A 113 13.60 4.62 1.14
C GLU A 113 13.23 3.41 2.01
N ALA A 114 12.78 3.64 3.26
CA ALA A 114 12.31 2.57 4.14
C ALA A 114 11.01 1.89 3.66
N VAL A 115 10.16 2.59 2.90
CA VAL A 115 8.95 2.00 2.31
C VAL A 115 9.31 1.14 1.09
N GLU A 116 10.22 1.62 0.24
CA GLU A 116 10.70 0.86 -0.93
C GLU A 116 11.41 -0.44 -0.52
N ASP A 117 12.24 -0.41 0.52
CA ASP A 117 12.89 -1.61 1.08
C ASP A 117 11.88 -2.69 1.51
N VAL A 118 10.76 -2.28 2.10
CA VAL A 118 9.70 -3.21 2.54
C VAL A 118 8.90 -3.74 1.34
N ILE A 119 8.69 -2.91 0.31
CA ILE A 119 8.03 -3.33 -0.94
C ILE A 119 8.92 -4.33 -1.70
N GLU A 120 10.21 -4.06 -1.85
CA GLU A 120 11.14 -4.99 -2.53
C GLU A 120 11.25 -6.34 -1.81
N GLN A 121 11.33 -6.34 -0.47
CA GLN A 121 11.31 -7.57 0.31
C GLN A 121 9.99 -8.34 0.17
N HIS A 122 8.88 -7.66 -0.10
CA HIS A 122 7.58 -8.29 -0.33
C HIS A 122 7.50 -8.99 -1.70
N TYR A 123 8.17 -8.45 -2.73
CA TYR A 123 8.21 -9.02 -4.08
C TYR A 123 9.38 -9.98 -4.35
N ALA A 124 10.37 -10.06 -3.46
CA ALA A 124 11.48 -11.00 -3.53
C ALA A 124 11.14 -12.42 -3.01
N GLY A 125 9.88 -12.68 -2.65
CA GLY A 125 9.38 -13.95 -2.09
C GLY A 125 8.56 -14.79 -3.07
#